data_AF-A0A6C0UKT2-F1
#
_entry.id   AF-A0A6C0UKT2-F1
#
_cell.length_a   1.000
_cell.length_b   1.000
_cell.length_c   1.000
_cell.angle_alpha   90.00
_cell.angle_beta   90.00
_cell.angle_gamma   90.00
#
_symmetry.space_group_name_H-M   'P 1'
#
loop_
_entity.id
_entity.type
_entity.pdbx_description
1 polymer ?
#
loop_
_entity_poly.entity_id
_entity_poly.type
_entity_poly.pdbx_seq_one_letter_code
_entity_poly.pdbx_strand_id
1 'polypeptide(L)'
;MFEWFSKQFTNPEIVALVLGARFLSYFLYAALTAAAVGVRSRLTALSLGLSVLSVVLTVLTLHPSGLPNSASYIDILIHFILPVVAGYAVYAQPSNRRWIGFSLLLVSTFFFLTVLLVLYGEGP
;
A
#
# COMPACT_ATOMS: atom_id res chain seq x y z
N MET A 1 2.58 5.37 -23.05
CA MET A 1 2.72 4.93 -21.65
C MET A 1 1.41 5.26 -20.96
N PHE A 2 0.66 4.30 -20.39
CA PHE A 2 -0.59 4.56 -19.62
C PHE A 2 -1.70 5.41 -20.30
N GLU A 3 -1.86 5.42 -21.62
CA GLU A 3 -2.93 6.21 -22.29
C GLU A 3 -4.35 5.84 -21.81
N TRP A 4 -4.54 4.59 -21.40
CA TRP A 4 -5.80 4.14 -20.80
C TRP A 4 -6.06 4.80 -19.44
N PHE A 5 -5.02 5.03 -18.65
CA PHE A 5 -5.09 5.64 -17.31
C PHE A 5 -5.40 7.14 -17.42
N SER A 6 -4.83 7.82 -18.42
CA SER A 6 -5.12 9.24 -18.68
C SER A 6 -6.53 9.53 -19.19
N LYS A 7 -7.23 8.52 -19.72
CA LYS A 7 -8.60 8.66 -20.22
C LYS A 7 -9.67 8.52 -19.13
N GLN A 8 -9.33 7.90 -18.01
CA GLN A 8 -10.26 7.64 -16.90
C GLN A 8 -10.31 8.77 -15.87
N PHE A 9 -9.21 9.50 -15.68
CA PHE A 9 -9.10 10.51 -14.63
C PHE A 9 -8.88 11.90 -15.21
N THR A 10 -9.57 12.91 -14.64
CA THR A 10 -9.47 14.31 -15.06
C THR A 10 -8.05 14.86 -14.96
N ASN A 11 -7.29 14.41 -13.97
CA ASN A 11 -5.86 14.71 -13.85
C ASN A 11 -5.06 13.44 -13.48
N PRO A 12 -4.56 12.70 -14.48
CA PRO A 12 -3.86 11.43 -14.24
C PRO A 12 -2.52 11.60 -13.51
N GLU A 13 -1.88 12.76 -13.62
CA GLU A 13 -0.61 13.03 -12.94
C GLU A 13 -0.81 13.09 -11.42
N ILE A 14 -1.89 13.75 -10.97
CA ILE A 14 -2.24 13.81 -9.55
C ILE A 14 -2.57 12.41 -9.02
N VAL A 15 -3.36 11.62 -9.77
CA VAL A 15 -3.69 10.25 -9.35
C VAL A 15 -2.43 9.38 -9.28
N ALA A 16 -1.54 9.47 -10.27
CA ALA A 16 -0.27 8.75 -10.26
C ALA A 16 0.61 9.17 -9.08
N LEU A 17 0.66 10.46 -8.73
CA LEU A 17 1.39 10.96 -7.57
C LEU A 17 0.81 10.43 -6.26
N VAL A 18 -0.51 10.43 -6.10
CA VAL A 18 -1.18 9.91 -4.90
C VAL A 18 -0.97 8.40 -4.78
N LEU A 19 -1.09 7.64 -5.88
CA LEU A 19 -0.79 6.21 -5.90
C LEU A 19 0.68 5.94 -5.59
N GLY A 20 1.60 6.75 -6.15
CA GLY A 20 3.02 6.67 -5.86
C GLY A 20 3.32 6.88 -4.37
N ALA A 21 2.71 7.89 -3.75
CA ALA A 21 2.82 8.14 -2.32
C ALA A 21 2.25 6.98 -1.48
N ARG A 22 1.15 6.37 -1.94
CA ARG A 22 0.57 5.17 -1.30
C ARG A 22 1.50 3.96 -1.41
N PHE A 23 2.06 3.70 -2.58
CA PHE A 23 3.01 2.60 -2.74
C PHE A 23 4.26 2.82 -1.91
N LEU A 24 4.77 4.06 -1.85
CA LEU A 24 5.87 4.41 -0.98
C LEU A 24 5.57 4.08 0.49
N SER A 25 4.36 4.36 0.98
CA SER A 25 4.00 4.02 2.37
C SER A 25 4.06 2.51 2.64
N TYR A 26 3.70 1.66 1.68
CA TYR A 26 3.83 0.20 1.79
C TYR A 26 5.29 -0.24 1.90
N PHE A 27 6.16 0.30 1.05
CA PHE A 27 7.59 0.03 1.13
C PHE A 27 8.22 0.58 2.42
N LEU A 28 7.70 1.69 2.94
CA LEU A 28 8.13 2.21 4.25
C LEU A 28 7.68 1.30 5.40
N TYR A 29 6.50 0.69 5.33
CA TYR A 29 6.11 -0.37 6.27
C TYR A 29 7.07 -1.56 6.20
N ALA A 30 7.42 -2.00 4.98
CA ALA A 30 8.38 -3.08 4.80
C ALA A 30 9.78 -2.71 5.34
N ALA A 31 10.23 -1.48 5.12
CA ALA A 31 11.49 -0.97 5.64
C ALA A 31 11.47 -0.88 7.18
N LEU A 32 10.35 -0.45 7.77
CA LEU A 32 10.16 -0.41 9.22
C LEU A 32 10.18 -1.83 9.83
N THR A 33 9.50 -2.79 9.20
CA THR A 33 9.57 -4.21 9.56
C THR A 33 11.02 -4.71 9.49
N ALA A 34 11.72 -4.44 8.39
CA ALA A 34 13.13 -4.81 8.22
C ALA A 34 14.03 -4.18 9.28
N ALA A 35 13.79 -2.92 9.64
CA ALA A 35 14.54 -2.21 10.67
C ALA A 35 14.26 -2.76 12.08
N ALA A 36 13.08 -3.36 12.31
CA ALA A 36 12.69 -3.94 13.59
C ALA A 36 13.21 -5.38 13.76
N VAL A 37 13.02 -6.24 12.75
CA VAL A 37 13.28 -7.70 12.83
C VAL A 37 14.33 -8.22 11.85
N GLY A 38 14.93 -7.35 11.04
CA GLY A 38 15.99 -7.69 10.09
C GLY A 38 15.51 -8.04 8.68
N VAL A 39 16.39 -7.88 7.68
CA VAL A 39 16.08 -8.07 6.24
C VAL A 39 15.77 -9.53 5.89
N ARG A 40 16.42 -10.48 6.57
CA ARG A 40 16.23 -11.93 6.32
C ARG A 40 15.00 -12.52 7.03
N SER A 41 14.26 -11.71 7.78
CA SER A 41 13.06 -12.17 8.49
C SER A 41 11.94 -12.52 7.53
N ARG A 42 11.17 -13.56 7.87
CA ARG A 42 9.94 -13.93 7.13
C ARG A 42 8.92 -12.79 7.12
N LEU A 43 8.85 -11.98 8.18
CA LEU A 43 7.95 -10.82 8.24
C LEU A 43 8.35 -9.73 7.23
N THR A 44 9.66 -9.50 7.07
CA THR A 44 10.16 -8.54 6.08
C THR A 44 9.86 -9.01 4.66
N ALA A 45 10.10 -10.29 4.38
CA ALA A 45 9.76 -10.89 3.09
C ALA A 45 8.24 -10.79 2.81
N LEU A 46 7.42 -11.07 3.83
CA LEU A 46 5.96 -10.91 3.75
C LEU A 46 5.56 -9.47 3.45
N SER A 47 6.04 -8.48 4.23
CA SER A 47 5.72 -7.07 3.98
C SER A 47 6.15 -6.60 2.59
N LEU A 48 7.34 -6.97 2.12
CA LEU A 48 7.79 -6.65 0.76
C LEU A 48 6.93 -7.32 -0.30
N GLY A 49 6.65 -8.61 -0.14
CA GLY A 49 5.80 -9.36 -1.08
C GLY A 49 4.40 -8.78 -1.18
N LEU A 50 3.79 -8.43 -0.06
CA LEU A 50 2.49 -7.76 -0.01
C LEU A 50 2.53 -6.37 -0.65
N SER A 51 3.60 -5.60 -0.44
CA SER A 51 3.77 -4.28 -1.06
C SER A 51 3.82 -4.39 -2.59
N VAL A 52 4.61 -5.32 -3.12
CA VAL A 52 4.70 -5.57 -4.56
C VAL A 52 3.39 -6.09 -5.12
N LEU A 53 2.74 -7.03 -4.43
CA LEU A 53 1.45 -7.57 -4.84
C LEU A 53 0.38 -6.48 -4.92
N SER A 54 0.34 -5.57 -3.95
CA SER A 54 -0.59 -4.43 -3.96
C SER A 54 -0.38 -3.50 -5.16
N VAL A 55 0.87 -3.20 -5.51
CA VAL A 55 1.20 -2.42 -6.73
C VAL A 55 0.64 -3.12 -7.96
N VAL A 56 0.92 -4.42 -8.11
CA VAL A 56 0.48 -5.21 -9.26
C VAL A 56 -1.04 -5.28 -9.34
N LEU A 57 -1.72 -5.57 -8.22
CA LEU A 57 -3.18 -5.61 -8.16
C LEU A 57 -3.78 -4.26 -8.55
N THR A 58 -3.23 -3.16 -8.05
CA THR A 58 -3.74 -1.83 -8.39
C THR A 58 -3.61 -1.54 -9.88
N VAL A 59 -2.45 -1.78 -10.47
CA VAL A 59 -2.24 -1.56 -11.90
C VAL A 59 -3.19 -2.43 -12.72
N LEU A 60 -3.35 -3.71 -12.36
CA LEU A 60 -4.22 -4.63 -13.08
C LEU A 60 -5.70 -4.31 -12.88
N THR A 61 -6.14 -3.90 -11.71
CA THR A 61 -7.56 -3.54 -11.46
C THR A 61 -7.95 -2.25 -12.16
N LEU A 62 -7.03 -1.28 -12.28
CA LEU A 62 -7.30 -0.04 -13.01
C LEU A 62 -7.22 -0.21 -14.53
N HIS A 63 -6.49 -1.22 -15.02
CA HIS A 63 -6.37 -1.46 -16.46
C HIS A 63 -7.70 -1.90 -17.07
N PRO A 64 -8.16 -1.33 -18.21
CA PRO A 64 -9.46 -1.66 -18.80
C PRO A 64 -9.67 -3.14 -19.15
N SER A 65 -8.58 -3.84 -19.52
CA SER A 65 -8.59 -5.28 -19.81
C SER A 65 -7.92 -6.12 -18.72
N GLY A 66 -7.79 -5.58 -17.51
CA GLY A 66 -7.10 -6.23 -16.41
C GLY A 66 -8.04 -7.04 -15.51
N LEU A 67 -7.79 -6.99 -14.20
CA LEU A 67 -8.57 -7.75 -13.22
C LEU A 67 -9.94 -7.10 -12.98
N PRO A 68 -10.99 -7.89 -12.68
CA PRO A 68 -12.29 -7.35 -12.32
C PRO A 68 -12.19 -6.50 -11.03
N ASN A 69 -13.11 -5.55 -10.84
CA ASN A 69 -13.11 -4.69 -9.66
C ASN A 69 -13.27 -5.50 -8.35
N SER A 70 -13.79 -6.72 -8.37
CA SER A 70 -13.80 -7.61 -7.20
C SER A 70 -12.41 -8.00 -6.70
N ALA A 71 -11.36 -7.90 -7.52
CA ALA A 71 -9.98 -8.10 -7.07
C ALA A 71 -9.49 -6.98 -6.13
N SER A 72 -10.15 -5.82 -6.13
CA SER A 72 -9.83 -4.70 -5.24
C SER A 72 -9.91 -5.06 -3.75
N TYR A 73 -10.78 -6.00 -3.37
CA TYR A 73 -10.90 -6.45 -1.98
C TYR A 73 -9.59 -7.04 -1.46
N ILE A 74 -8.79 -7.66 -2.33
CA ILE A 74 -7.46 -8.18 -1.96
C ILE A 74 -6.50 -7.02 -1.70
N ASP A 75 -6.52 -5.97 -2.54
CA ASP A 75 -5.69 -4.78 -2.33
C ASP A 75 -6.04 -4.05 -1.03
N ILE A 76 -7.35 -3.91 -0.75
CA ILE A 76 -7.86 -3.35 0.51
C ILE A 76 -7.41 -4.21 1.69
N LEU A 77 -7.50 -5.53 1.60
CA LEU A 77 -7.04 -6.42 2.67
C LEU A 77 -5.53 -6.25 2.92
N ILE A 78 -4.72 -6.19 1.86
CA ILE A 78 -3.28 -5.94 1.96
C ILE A 78 -3.00 -4.60 2.65
N HIS A 79 -3.78 -3.57 2.33
CA HIS A 79 -3.68 -2.24 2.94
C HIS A 79 -3.77 -2.28 4.47
N PHE A 80 -4.58 -3.18 5.03
CA PHE A 80 -4.69 -3.39 6.48
C PHE A 80 -3.67 -4.40 7.04
N ILE A 81 -3.22 -5.39 6.27
CA ILE A 81 -2.23 -6.36 6.74
C ILE A 81 -0.86 -5.70 6.94
N LEU A 82 -0.44 -4.81 6.05
CA LEU A 82 0.86 -4.13 6.14
C LEU A 82 1.09 -3.42 7.49
N PRO A 83 0.19 -2.56 7.99
CA PRO A 83 0.35 -1.96 9.32
C PRO A 83 0.32 -3.00 10.45
N VAL A 84 -0.46 -4.08 10.33
CA VAL A 84 -0.48 -5.14 11.35
C VAL A 84 0.89 -5.84 11.44
N VAL A 85 1.49 -6.20 10.31
CA VAL A 85 2.81 -6.86 10.27
C VAL A 85 3.89 -5.93 10.84
N ALA A 86 3.90 -4.66 10.40
CA ALA A 86 4.87 -3.69 10.89
C ALA A 86 4.68 -3.36 12.37
N GLY A 87 3.43 -3.19 12.82
CA GLY A 87 3.09 -2.94 14.22
C GLY A 87 3.52 -4.10 15.12
N TYR A 88 3.29 -5.34 14.67
CA TYR A 88 3.79 -6.53 15.37
C TYR A 88 5.32 -6.56 15.45
N ALA A 89 6.02 -6.27 14.36
CA ALA A 89 7.48 -6.23 14.34
C ALA A 89 8.05 -5.14 15.28
N VAL A 90 7.43 -3.96 15.29
CA VAL A 90 7.81 -2.86 16.19
C VAL A 90 7.50 -3.20 17.64
N TYR A 91 6.37 -3.85 17.93
CA TYR A 91 6.04 -4.34 19.26
C TYR A 91 7.04 -5.40 19.75
N ALA A 92 7.45 -6.33 18.89
CA ALA A 92 8.40 -7.39 19.23
C ALA A 92 9.82 -6.87 19.50
N GLN A 93 10.25 -5.80 18.80
CA GLN A 93 11.53 -5.15 19.04
C GLN A 93 11.36 -3.62 19.17
N PRO A 94 10.92 -3.14 20.35
CA PRO A 94 10.48 -1.77 20.54
C PRO A 94 11.62 -0.74 20.52
N SER A 95 11.31 0.45 20.02
CA SER A 95 12.09 1.68 20.24
C SER A 95 11.23 2.91 19.97
N ASN A 96 11.52 4.05 20.62
CA ASN A 96 10.75 5.28 20.43
C ASN A 96 10.70 5.74 18.97
N ARG A 97 11.83 5.65 18.25
CA ARG A 97 11.91 6.03 16.83
C ARG A 97 11.01 5.15 15.94
N ARG A 98 10.98 3.84 16.23
CA ARG A 98 10.14 2.89 15.48
C ARG A 98 8.65 3.12 15.73
N TRP A 99 8.27 3.42 16.97
CA TRP A 99 6.87 3.76 17.29
C TRP A 99 6.43 5.06 16.64
N ILE A 100 7.26 6.10 16.66
CA ILE A 100 6.97 7.36 15.93
C ILE A 100 6.81 7.07 14.44
N GLY A 101 7.73 6.33 13.83
CA GLY A 101 7.64 5.94 12.42
C GLY A 101 6.37 5.14 12.11
N PHE A 102 6.03 4.17 12.97
CA PHE A 102 4.80 3.40 12.85
C PHE A 102 3.55 4.28 12.93
N SER A 103 3.47 5.18 13.91
CA SER A 103 2.32 6.08 14.08
C SER A 103 2.13 7.01 12.88
N LEU A 104 3.21 7.57 12.33
CA LEU A 104 3.14 8.39 11.12
C LEU A 104 2.62 7.59 9.92
N LEU A 105 3.13 6.37 9.72
CA LEU A 105 2.63 5.51 8.66
C LEU A 105 1.17 5.11 8.90
N LEU A 106 0.76 4.85 10.13
CA LEU A 106 -0.61 4.47 10.48
C LEU A 106 -1.61 5.59 10.15
N VAL A 107 -1.25 6.85 10.39
CA VAL A 107 -2.04 8.00 9.93
C VAL A 107 -2.16 8.00 8.40
N SER A 108 -1.07 7.70 7.68
CA SER A 108 -1.10 7.61 6.22
C SER A 108 -2.00 6.48 5.72
N THR A 109 -2.09 5.34 6.42
CA THR A 109 -3.04 4.26 6.10
C THR A 109 -4.47 4.77 6.10
N PHE A 110 -4.90 5.49 7.13
CA PHE A 110 -6.26 6.03 7.16
C PHE A 110 -6.53 7.04 6.04
N PHE A 111 -5.54 7.87 5.70
CA PHE A 111 -5.64 8.78 4.55
C PHE A 111 -5.77 8.00 3.22
N PHE A 112 -4.94 6.99 2.99
CA PHE A 112 -4.99 6.24 1.73
C PHE A 112 -6.18 5.26 1.65
N LEU A 113 -6.78 4.88 2.78
CA LEU A 113 -8.03 4.14 2.79
C LEU A 113 -9.16 4.94 2.14
N THR A 114 -9.26 6.25 2.41
CA THR A 114 -10.29 7.09 1.77
C THR A 114 -10.05 7.17 0.26
N VAL A 115 -8.79 7.28 -0.16
CA VAL A 115 -8.41 7.23 -1.58
C VAL A 115 -8.80 5.90 -2.23
N LEU A 116 -8.52 4.77 -1.56
CA LEU A 116 -8.90 3.44 -2.02
C LEU A 116 -10.42 3.29 -2.22
N LEU A 117 -11.20 3.81 -1.28
CA LEU A 117 -12.66 3.78 -1.35
C LEU A 117 -13.19 4.60 -2.54
N VAL A 118 -12.61 5.77 -2.82
CA VAL A 118 -12.96 6.56 -4.00
C VAL A 118 -12.55 5.82 -5.27
N LEU A 119 -11.29 5.36 -5.32
CA LEU A 119 -10.70 4.71 -6.49
C LEU A 119 -11.44 3.43 -6.91
N TYR A 120 -11.91 2.63 -5.94
CA TYR A 120 -12.62 1.37 -6.22
C TYR A 120 -14.14 1.48 -6.13
N GLY A 121 -14.65 2.43 -5.34
CA GLY A 121 -16.08 2.62 -5.11
C GLY A 121 -16.78 3.44 -6.18
N GLU A 122 -16.09 4.41 -6.78
CA GLU A 122 -16.62 5.10 -7.97
C GLU A 122 -16.44 4.26 -9.23
N GLY A 123 -15.47 3.33 -9.23
CA GLY A 123 -15.20 2.39 -10.32
C GLY A 123 -14.94 3.07 -11.68
N PRO A 124 -14.51 2.30 -12.70
CA PRO A 124 -14.78 2.68 -14.08
C PRO A 124 -16.27 2.59 -14.42
#